data_AF-A0A0C3FG84-F1
#
_entry.id   AF-A0A0C3FG84-F1
#
_cell.length_a   1.000
_cell.length_b   1.000
_cell.length_c   1.000
_cell.angle_alpha   90.00
_cell.angle_beta   90.00
_cell.angle_gamma   90.00
#
_symmetry.space_group_name_H-M   'P 1'
#
loop_
_entity.id
_entity.type
_entity.pdbx_description
1 polymer ?
#
loop_
_entity_poly.entity_id
_entity_poly.type
_entity_poly.pdbx_seq_one_letter_code
_entity_poly.pdbx_strand_id
1 'polypeptide(L)'
;MQTSFPDLPFTNYGKAELRPSGSRITAKPTSRTYPRTDLKTLTSWTSFPHDIHQAIRFATARAHLHSTPFSINAWTDTSFVENEEKLRAHAIFALHAPVQKVLEILGVNGWFTLPGGGNIAIVGDPDFSWIMSDTQPHPKVIVEYKTWWAADLVVAAFNGTPGDTLSRQSLHALEHIYGYMTSNNNKFGILTNWQRALFLRRAETSDRKTLEYHTIELDGPDQPISMLKAWVGMVLLAEDDWFYVSPTISSVPPGRNFGTSTTAWKERKGAVVDAQEYRMLPVDGDYQCLALDFRLCRFDLSSARHGANGCVVNARLLAPFVGKRDLQVVCKVVDVLRYPDAAKLLDDEAHAYAALQNLQGQVIPTLYGFYEVWGILKLLALQPVGNAILEDELIDQTLREKMKAALRRIHDAGYVHGDVARRNFCRTDSGDIFLVDLERCQRSENPSELDNEMNEVDGL
;
A
#
# COMPACT_ATOMS: atom_id res chain seq x y z
N MET A 1 9.44 -6.62 -31.50
CA MET A 1 8.99 -8.02 -31.32
C MET A 1 7.79 -8.30 -32.20
N GLN A 2 7.73 -9.46 -32.86
CA GLN A 2 6.56 -9.93 -33.62
C GLN A 2 5.68 -10.80 -32.72
N THR A 3 4.37 -10.61 -32.78
CA THR A 3 3.40 -11.35 -31.96
C THR A 3 2.07 -11.53 -32.70
N SER A 4 1.15 -12.34 -32.18
CA SER A 4 -0.16 -12.58 -32.81
C SER A 4 -1.23 -12.96 -31.80
N PHE A 5 -2.50 -12.66 -32.08
CA PHE A 5 -3.61 -13.12 -31.25
C PHE A 5 -4.04 -14.55 -31.61
N PRO A 6 -4.44 -15.36 -30.62
CA PRO A 6 -4.52 -15.08 -29.18
C PRO A 6 -3.25 -15.54 -28.41
N ASP A 7 -2.17 -15.88 -29.10
CA ASP A 7 -1.04 -16.63 -28.52
C ASP A 7 0.07 -15.76 -27.93
N LEU A 8 0.15 -14.51 -28.38
CA LEU A 8 1.02 -13.46 -27.84
C LEU A 8 2.40 -13.98 -27.41
N PRO A 9 3.18 -14.63 -28.30
CA PRO A 9 4.50 -15.12 -27.94
C PRO A 9 5.39 -13.97 -27.43
N PHE A 10 6.23 -14.27 -26.45
CA PHE A 10 7.18 -13.34 -25.87
C PHE A 10 8.60 -13.77 -26.27
N THR A 11 9.01 -13.39 -27.49
CA THR A 11 10.30 -13.76 -28.08
C THR A 11 11.13 -12.52 -28.38
N ASN A 12 12.46 -12.67 -28.42
CA ASN A 12 13.39 -11.56 -28.69
C ASN A 12 13.18 -10.36 -27.74
N TYR A 13 12.90 -10.63 -26.47
CA TYR A 13 12.80 -9.61 -25.43
C TYR A 13 14.21 -9.26 -24.90
N GLY A 14 14.39 -8.05 -24.39
CA GLY A 14 15.64 -7.63 -23.78
C GLY A 14 15.93 -8.45 -22.53
N LYS A 15 17.15 -8.98 -22.40
CA LYS A 15 17.53 -9.76 -21.22
C LYS A 15 17.92 -8.85 -20.07
N ALA A 16 17.63 -9.26 -18.84
CA ALA A 16 18.23 -8.68 -17.66
C ALA A 16 19.38 -9.58 -17.21
N GLU A 17 20.59 -9.06 -17.16
CA GLU A 17 21.78 -9.81 -16.75
C GLU A 17 22.45 -9.17 -15.53
N LEU A 18 23.04 -10.00 -14.68
CA LEU A 18 23.84 -9.50 -13.56
C LEU A 18 25.15 -8.92 -14.09
N ARG A 19 25.55 -7.76 -13.55
CA ARG A 19 26.86 -7.19 -13.85
C ARG A 19 27.96 -8.10 -13.28
N PRO A 20 28.93 -8.60 -14.09
CA PRO A 20 29.93 -9.58 -13.63
C PRO A 20 30.82 -9.09 -12.48
N SER A 21 31.03 -7.78 -12.37
CA SER A 21 31.95 -7.14 -11.41
C SER A 21 31.27 -6.14 -10.45
N GLY A 22 29.93 -6.09 -10.43
CA GLY A 22 29.19 -5.16 -9.58
C GLY A 22 28.98 -5.66 -8.16
N SER A 23 29.17 -4.78 -7.17
CA SER A 23 28.75 -5.02 -5.79
C SER A 23 27.24 -5.21 -5.76
N ARG A 24 26.77 -6.35 -5.23
CA ARG A 24 25.33 -6.61 -5.08
C ARG A 24 24.82 -5.87 -3.85
N ILE A 25 23.83 -5.02 -4.03
CA ILE A 25 23.09 -4.46 -2.91
C ILE A 25 21.82 -5.29 -2.76
N THR A 26 21.88 -6.30 -1.91
CA THR A 26 20.67 -6.80 -1.23
C THR A 26 20.37 -5.81 -0.11
N ALA A 27 19.22 -5.15 -0.17
CA ALA A 27 18.70 -4.47 1.01
C ALA A 27 18.69 -5.50 2.15
N LYS A 28 19.36 -5.20 3.27
CA LYS A 28 19.29 -6.08 4.44
C LYS A 28 17.82 -6.12 4.83
N PRO A 29 17.19 -7.31 4.88
CA PRO A 29 15.84 -7.39 5.41
C PRO A 29 15.91 -6.87 6.85
N THR A 30 15.26 -5.75 7.11
CA THR A 30 14.95 -5.34 8.48
C THR A 30 14.25 -6.52 9.14
N SER A 31 14.73 -6.92 10.32
CA SER A 31 14.11 -8.02 11.06
C SER A 31 12.67 -7.62 11.32
N ARG A 32 11.74 -8.29 10.63
CA ARG A 32 10.33 -7.98 10.73
C ARG A 32 9.89 -8.28 12.15
N THR A 33 9.21 -7.34 12.78
CA THR A 33 8.70 -7.57 14.13
C THR A 33 7.61 -8.63 14.04
N TYR A 34 6.63 -8.54 13.13
CA TYR A 34 5.59 -9.58 12.94
C TYR A 34 4.81 -9.49 11.60
N PRO A 35 5.21 -10.10 10.47
CA PRO A 35 4.32 -10.21 9.32
C PRO A 35 3.33 -11.35 9.58
N ARG A 36 2.21 -11.05 10.24
CA ARG A 36 1.15 -12.03 10.48
C ARG A 36 -0.03 -11.73 9.56
N THR A 37 0.06 -12.20 8.32
CA THR A 37 -1.07 -12.16 7.38
C THR A 37 -2.12 -13.21 7.77
N ASP A 38 -3.37 -13.00 7.38
CA ASP A 38 -4.44 -14.00 7.54
C ASP A 38 -4.42 -15.08 6.43
N LEU A 39 -3.44 -15.03 5.53
CA LEU A 39 -3.25 -15.97 4.44
C LEU A 39 -2.97 -17.39 4.97
N LYS A 40 -3.99 -18.26 4.95
CA LYS A 40 -3.89 -19.63 5.48
C LYS A 40 -3.23 -20.61 4.52
N THR A 41 -3.59 -20.47 3.25
CA THR A 41 -3.30 -21.46 2.22
C THR A 41 -3.05 -20.76 0.91
N LEU A 42 -2.04 -21.26 0.21
CA LEU A 42 -1.73 -20.91 -1.16
C LEU A 42 -2.19 -22.09 -2.04
N THR A 43 -3.12 -21.85 -2.96
CA THR A 43 -3.74 -22.90 -3.79
C THR A 43 -3.37 -22.72 -5.26
N SER A 44 -3.15 -23.81 -6.00
CA SER A 44 -2.84 -23.66 -7.43
C SER A 44 -4.07 -23.17 -8.20
N TRP A 45 -3.90 -22.12 -9.01
CA TRP A 45 -4.87 -21.66 -10.00
C TRP A 45 -4.74 -22.51 -11.26
N THR A 46 -5.40 -23.67 -11.24
CA THR A 46 -5.29 -24.69 -12.30
C THR A 46 -5.94 -24.26 -13.62
N SER A 47 -7.00 -23.46 -13.57
CA SER A 47 -7.67 -22.91 -14.76
C SER A 47 -6.93 -21.73 -15.41
N PHE A 48 -5.86 -21.22 -14.81
CA PHE A 48 -5.22 -19.96 -15.23
C PHE A 48 -4.90 -19.89 -16.74
N PRO A 49 -4.20 -20.86 -17.38
CA PRO A 49 -3.91 -20.75 -18.81
C PRO A 49 -5.17 -20.66 -19.68
N HIS A 50 -6.24 -21.36 -19.28
CA HIS A 50 -7.52 -21.32 -19.96
C HIS A 50 -8.22 -19.97 -19.75
N ASP A 51 -8.31 -19.49 -18.51
CA ASP A 51 -8.95 -18.21 -18.15
C ASP A 51 -8.31 -17.05 -18.92
N ILE A 52 -6.97 -17.01 -18.96
CA ILE A 52 -6.21 -16.02 -19.73
C ILE A 52 -6.50 -16.11 -21.23
N HIS A 53 -6.46 -17.33 -21.79
CA HIS A 53 -6.70 -17.52 -23.20
C HIS A 53 -8.12 -17.11 -23.61
N GLN A 54 -9.13 -17.40 -22.78
CA GLN A 54 -10.51 -16.96 -23.02
C GLN A 54 -10.65 -15.45 -22.93
N ALA A 55 -10.05 -14.80 -21.93
CA ALA A 55 -10.07 -13.34 -21.78
C ALA A 55 -9.51 -12.64 -23.03
N ILE A 56 -8.36 -13.12 -23.55
CA ILE A 56 -7.77 -12.58 -24.77
C ILE A 56 -8.65 -12.86 -25.98
N ARG A 57 -9.14 -14.09 -26.17
CA ARG A 57 -10.03 -14.42 -27.30
C ARG A 57 -11.29 -13.55 -27.32
N PHE A 58 -11.90 -13.33 -26.17
CA PHE A 58 -13.06 -12.47 -26.02
C PHE A 58 -12.72 -11.01 -26.39
N ALA A 59 -11.62 -10.47 -25.87
CA ALA A 59 -11.17 -9.13 -26.20
C ALA A 59 -10.81 -8.96 -27.69
N THR A 60 -10.12 -9.94 -28.29
CA THR A 60 -9.80 -9.98 -29.73
C THR A 60 -11.07 -9.98 -30.58
N ALA A 61 -12.07 -10.80 -30.22
CA ALA A 61 -13.35 -10.85 -30.93
C ALA A 61 -14.12 -9.53 -30.81
N ARG A 62 -14.14 -8.92 -29.61
CA ARG A 62 -14.78 -7.62 -29.35
C ARG A 62 -14.13 -6.48 -30.16
N ALA A 63 -12.81 -6.53 -30.34
CA ALA A 63 -12.07 -5.55 -31.13
C ALA A 63 -12.09 -5.85 -32.65
N HIS A 64 -12.79 -6.89 -33.10
CA HIS A 64 -12.85 -7.33 -34.50
C HIS A 64 -11.46 -7.60 -35.11
N LEU A 65 -10.53 -8.13 -34.32
CA LEU A 65 -9.17 -8.40 -34.73
C LEU A 65 -9.00 -9.83 -35.26
N HIS A 66 -8.06 -10.00 -36.18
CA HIS A 66 -7.69 -11.30 -36.75
C HIS A 66 -6.36 -11.80 -36.16
N SER A 67 -6.09 -13.11 -36.29
CA SER A 67 -4.84 -13.76 -35.85
C SER A 67 -3.60 -13.43 -36.70
N THR A 68 -3.63 -12.32 -37.45
CA THR A 68 -2.49 -11.87 -38.26
C THR A 68 -1.36 -11.37 -37.37
N PRO A 69 -0.09 -11.74 -37.65
CA PRO A 69 1.05 -11.21 -36.91
C PRO A 69 1.14 -9.69 -36.96
N PHE A 70 1.57 -9.07 -35.87
CA PHE A 70 1.81 -7.64 -35.76
C PHE A 70 3.07 -7.33 -34.95
N SER A 71 3.67 -6.18 -35.25
CA SER A 71 4.87 -5.70 -34.57
C SER A 71 4.51 -4.87 -33.36
N ILE A 72 5.20 -5.13 -32.25
CA ILE A 72 5.21 -4.27 -31.07
C ILE A 72 6.63 -3.80 -30.83
N ASN A 73 6.79 -2.51 -30.54
CA ASN A 73 8.05 -1.96 -30.08
C ASN A 73 8.34 -2.53 -28.69
N ALA A 74 9.37 -3.38 -28.61
CA ALA A 74 9.84 -3.96 -27.37
C ALA A 74 11.34 -3.71 -27.32
N TRP A 75 11.84 -3.36 -26.13
CA TRP A 75 13.27 -3.24 -25.92
C TRP A 75 13.92 -4.61 -26.01
N THR A 76 14.89 -4.77 -26.91
CA THR A 76 15.55 -6.07 -27.17
C THR A 76 16.97 -6.14 -26.64
N ASP A 77 17.54 -5.02 -26.19
CA ASP A 77 18.93 -5.00 -25.74
C ASP A 77 19.04 -5.54 -24.31
N THR A 78 20.10 -6.32 -24.09
CA THR A 78 20.46 -6.79 -22.75
C THR A 78 20.79 -5.60 -21.85
N SER A 79 20.17 -5.56 -20.68
CA SER A 79 20.42 -4.57 -19.64
C SER A 79 21.11 -5.22 -18.45
N PHE A 80 22.15 -4.57 -17.93
CA PHE A 80 22.77 -4.99 -16.68
C PHE A 80 22.00 -4.45 -15.48
N VAL A 81 21.57 -5.34 -14.60
CA VAL A 81 20.83 -5.00 -13.37
C VAL A 81 21.68 -5.32 -12.14
N GLU A 82 21.66 -4.42 -11.17
CA GLU A 82 22.44 -4.54 -9.93
C GLU A 82 21.59 -4.34 -8.66
N ASN A 83 20.34 -3.90 -8.82
CA ASN A 83 19.37 -3.69 -7.76
C ASN A 83 17.93 -3.78 -8.31
N GLU A 84 16.93 -3.69 -7.42
CA GLU A 84 15.51 -3.73 -7.78
C GLU A 84 15.09 -2.56 -8.68
N GLU A 85 15.63 -1.36 -8.48
CA GLU A 85 15.28 -0.19 -9.28
C GLU A 85 15.66 -0.34 -10.76
N LYS A 86 16.88 -0.82 -11.04
CA LYS A 86 17.33 -1.13 -12.40
C LYS A 86 16.52 -2.26 -13.03
N LEU A 87 16.11 -3.24 -12.22
CA LEU A 87 15.23 -4.30 -12.69
C LEU A 87 13.85 -3.78 -13.08
N ARG A 88 13.25 -2.92 -12.25
CA ARG A 88 11.99 -2.23 -12.56
C ARG A 88 12.11 -1.39 -13.83
N ALA A 89 13.17 -0.61 -13.97
CA ALA A 89 13.43 0.19 -15.16
C ALA A 89 13.52 -0.67 -16.42
N HIS A 90 14.22 -1.81 -16.36
CA HIS A 90 14.26 -2.75 -17.47
C HIS A 90 12.88 -3.32 -17.81
N ALA A 91 12.11 -3.75 -16.80
CA ALA A 91 10.80 -4.34 -17.01
C ALA A 91 9.77 -3.38 -17.62
N ILE A 92 9.89 -2.07 -17.36
CA ILE A 92 9.05 -1.04 -18.00
C ILE A 92 9.15 -1.14 -19.53
N PHE A 93 10.37 -1.19 -20.08
CA PHE A 93 10.58 -1.16 -21.53
C PHE A 93 10.48 -2.55 -22.18
N ALA A 94 10.95 -3.58 -21.48
CA ALA A 94 11.01 -4.93 -22.02
C ALA A 94 9.66 -5.67 -21.93
N LEU A 95 8.79 -5.32 -20.97
CA LEU A 95 7.54 -6.04 -20.73
C LEU A 95 6.31 -5.11 -20.60
N HIS A 96 6.33 -4.10 -19.73
CA HIS A 96 5.14 -3.29 -19.47
C HIS A 96 4.68 -2.49 -20.70
N ALA A 97 5.61 -1.86 -21.43
CA ALA A 97 5.29 -1.13 -22.65
C ALA A 97 4.70 -2.05 -23.75
N PRO A 98 5.26 -3.26 -24.01
CA PRO A 98 4.60 -4.23 -24.86
C PRO A 98 3.20 -4.64 -24.41
N VAL A 99 3.01 -4.91 -23.11
CA VAL A 99 1.69 -5.26 -22.54
C VAL A 99 0.68 -4.13 -22.77
N GLN A 100 1.06 -2.89 -22.46
CA GLN A 100 0.24 -1.69 -22.71
C GLN A 100 -0.14 -1.58 -24.18
N LYS A 101 0.81 -1.81 -25.10
CA LYS A 101 0.53 -1.72 -26.54
C LYS A 101 -0.44 -2.78 -27.02
N VAL A 102 -0.35 -4.01 -26.52
CA VAL A 102 -1.33 -5.06 -26.83
C VAL A 102 -2.71 -4.69 -26.31
N LEU A 103 -2.79 -4.19 -25.08
CA LEU A 103 -4.05 -3.79 -24.46
C LEU A 103 -4.71 -2.63 -25.22
N GLU A 104 -3.93 -1.63 -25.65
CA GLU A 104 -4.39 -0.54 -26.51
C GLU A 104 -5.00 -1.07 -27.82
N ILE A 105 -4.33 -2.03 -28.48
CA ILE A 105 -4.85 -2.71 -29.69
C ILE A 105 -6.18 -3.43 -29.39
N LEU A 106 -6.33 -4.01 -28.20
CA LEU A 106 -7.55 -4.65 -27.72
C LEU A 106 -8.62 -3.66 -27.24
N GLY A 107 -8.38 -2.35 -27.37
CA GLY A 107 -9.30 -1.29 -26.96
C GLY A 107 -9.33 -1.02 -25.46
N VAL A 108 -8.30 -1.43 -24.72
CA VAL A 108 -8.15 -1.20 -23.28
C VAL A 108 -7.11 -0.10 -23.05
N ASN A 109 -7.57 1.09 -22.66
CA ASN A 109 -6.73 2.26 -22.45
C ASN A 109 -6.34 2.42 -20.99
N GLY A 110 -5.10 2.05 -20.66
CA GLY A 110 -4.53 2.19 -19.32
C GLY A 110 -3.01 2.09 -19.37
N TRP A 111 -2.39 2.22 -18.20
CA TRP A 111 -0.93 2.11 -18.08
C TRP A 111 -0.51 1.56 -16.73
N PHE A 112 0.73 1.08 -16.69
CA PHE A 112 1.42 0.76 -15.45
C PHE A 112 2.07 2.03 -14.93
N THR A 113 1.73 2.38 -13.69
CA THR A 113 2.20 3.58 -13.00
C THR A 113 3.13 3.18 -11.85
N LEU A 114 4.14 4.01 -11.61
CA LEU A 114 5.07 3.87 -10.49
C LEU A 114 4.46 4.41 -9.19
N PRO A 115 5.01 4.01 -8.03
CA PRO A 115 4.95 4.76 -6.78
C PRO A 115 4.95 6.27 -6.96
N GLY A 116 4.01 6.96 -6.31
CA GLY A 116 3.93 8.42 -6.34
C GLY A 116 3.57 9.06 -7.70
N GLY A 117 3.31 8.26 -8.75
CA GLY A 117 3.01 8.73 -10.11
C GLY A 117 1.62 9.36 -10.31
N GLY A 118 1.07 10.03 -9.28
CA GLY A 118 -0.26 10.64 -9.32
C GLY A 118 -1.42 9.71 -8.96
N ASN A 119 -1.14 8.53 -8.41
CA ASN A 119 -2.16 7.62 -7.90
C ASN A 119 -2.77 8.19 -6.63
N ILE A 120 -4.06 8.55 -6.69
CA ILE A 120 -4.74 9.11 -5.51
C ILE A 120 -5.35 8.01 -4.63
N ALA A 121 -5.81 6.88 -5.19
CA ALA A 121 -6.67 5.93 -4.46
C ALA A 121 -5.98 4.61 -4.03
N ILE A 122 -4.74 4.66 -3.52
CA ILE A 122 -4.04 3.45 -3.06
C ILE A 122 -3.53 3.62 -1.62
N VAL A 123 -3.36 2.50 -0.90
CA VAL A 123 -2.77 2.43 0.45
C VAL A 123 -1.57 1.49 0.40
N GLY A 124 -0.45 1.94 0.96
CA GLY A 124 0.85 1.32 0.75
C GLY A 124 1.48 1.81 -0.55
N ASP A 125 2.59 1.21 -0.95
CA ASP A 125 3.36 1.69 -2.11
C ASP A 125 3.96 0.54 -2.95
N PRO A 126 3.12 -0.19 -3.69
CA PRO A 126 3.57 -1.27 -4.56
C PRO A 126 4.42 -0.76 -5.71
N ASP A 127 5.34 -1.60 -6.20
CA ASP A 127 6.27 -1.22 -7.26
C ASP A 127 5.61 -0.76 -8.56
N PHE A 128 4.49 -1.38 -8.96
CA PHE A 128 3.64 -0.87 -10.02
C PHE A 128 2.18 -1.16 -9.75
N SER A 129 1.33 -0.37 -10.37
CA SER A 129 -0.11 -0.63 -10.44
C SER A 129 -0.63 -0.43 -11.86
N TRP A 130 -1.63 -1.22 -12.26
CA TRP A 130 -2.39 -0.98 -13.49
C TRP A 130 -3.59 -0.09 -13.21
N ILE A 131 -3.70 1.04 -13.93
CA ILE A 131 -4.80 2.00 -13.81
C ILE A 131 -5.40 2.33 -15.18
N MET A 132 -6.66 2.72 -15.17
CA MET A 132 -7.46 3.04 -16.36
C MET A 132 -7.96 4.48 -16.28
N SER A 133 -7.54 5.33 -17.23
CA SER A 133 -7.96 6.74 -17.37
C SER A 133 -7.81 7.62 -16.11
N ASP A 134 -7.93 8.92 -16.31
CA ASP A 134 -7.71 10.00 -15.34
C ASP A 134 -8.89 10.26 -14.39
N THR A 135 -10.08 9.73 -14.68
CA THR A 135 -11.30 10.16 -13.97
C THR A 135 -11.48 9.52 -12.59
N GLN A 136 -11.04 8.26 -12.37
CA GLN A 136 -10.99 7.60 -11.05
C GLN A 136 -9.97 6.45 -11.02
N PRO A 137 -8.66 6.71 -10.82
CA PRO A 137 -7.61 5.70 -10.94
C PRO A 137 -7.51 4.85 -9.67
N HIS A 138 -8.48 3.97 -9.44
CA HIS A 138 -8.26 2.86 -8.50
C HIS A 138 -7.43 1.78 -9.20
N PRO A 139 -6.29 1.35 -8.64
CA PRO A 139 -5.47 0.30 -9.25
C PRO A 139 -6.25 -0.99 -9.34
N LYS A 140 -6.26 -1.65 -10.51
CA LYS A 140 -6.97 -2.93 -10.70
C LYS A 140 -6.05 -4.14 -10.54
N VAL A 141 -4.78 -3.99 -10.88
CA VAL A 141 -3.72 -4.98 -10.66
C VAL A 141 -2.58 -4.32 -9.92
N ILE A 142 -2.07 -4.98 -8.89
CA ILE A 142 -0.87 -4.56 -8.16
C ILE A 142 0.29 -5.48 -8.52
N VAL A 143 1.48 -4.91 -8.69
CA VAL A 143 2.69 -5.64 -9.07
C VAL A 143 3.81 -5.32 -8.10
N GLU A 144 4.50 -6.36 -7.63
CA GLU A 144 5.67 -6.25 -6.78
C GLU A 144 6.87 -6.91 -7.46
N TYR A 145 8.01 -6.21 -7.51
CA TYR A 145 9.25 -6.72 -8.03
C TYR A 145 10.20 -7.11 -6.90
N LYS A 146 10.93 -8.21 -7.12
CA LYS A 146 12.10 -8.60 -6.34
C LYS A 146 13.25 -8.91 -7.27
N THR A 147 14.47 -8.93 -6.76
CA THR A 147 15.61 -9.43 -7.54
C THR A 147 15.71 -10.94 -7.43
N TRP A 148 16.07 -11.63 -8.52
CA TRP A 148 16.14 -13.10 -8.52
C TRP A 148 17.21 -13.68 -7.59
N TRP A 149 18.18 -12.85 -7.18
CA TRP A 149 19.16 -13.21 -6.16
C TRP A 149 18.72 -12.90 -4.73
N ALA A 150 17.56 -12.26 -4.54
CA ALA A 150 16.95 -11.96 -3.24
C ALA A 150 15.66 -12.75 -2.99
N ALA A 151 14.97 -13.22 -4.02
CA ALA A 151 13.81 -14.10 -3.89
C ALA A 151 13.73 -15.03 -5.10
N ASP A 152 13.68 -16.34 -4.86
CA ASP A 152 13.62 -17.35 -5.92
C ASP A 152 12.19 -17.57 -6.46
N LEU A 153 11.18 -17.20 -5.65
CA LEU A 153 9.76 -17.36 -5.94
C LEU A 153 9.35 -18.82 -6.25
N VAL A 154 10.01 -19.82 -5.64
CA VAL A 154 9.64 -21.24 -5.79
C VAL A 154 8.43 -21.55 -4.91
N VAL A 155 7.44 -22.29 -5.42
CA VAL A 155 6.23 -22.68 -4.66
C VAL A 155 6.57 -23.38 -3.33
N ALA A 156 7.54 -24.28 -3.36
CA ALA A 156 7.98 -25.05 -2.20
C ALA A 156 8.43 -24.14 -1.04
N ALA A 157 8.95 -22.95 -1.33
CA ALA A 157 9.33 -21.96 -0.32
C ALA A 157 8.15 -21.48 0.54
N PHE A 158 6.91 -21.62 0.06
CA PHE A 158 5.71 -21.12 0.73
C PHE A 158 4.94 -22.19 1.53
N ASN A 159 5.20 -23.48 1.28
CA ASN A 159 4.42 -24.59 1.85
C ASN A 159 5.09 -25.28 3.06
N GLY A 160 6.27 -24.82 3.50
CA GLY A 160 7.02 -25.41 4.62
C GLY A 160 7.58 -24.36 5.58
N THR A 161 8.18 -24.81 6.69
CA THR A 161 8.99 -23.94 7.55
C THR A 161 10.25 -23.56 6.75
N PRO A 162 10.45 -22.28 6.39
CA PRO A 162 11.55 -21.90 5.53
C PRO A 162 12.90 -22.23 6.19
N GLY A 163 13.65 -23.18 5.62
CA GLY A 163 14.95 -23.59 6.15
C GLY A 163 16.09 -22.66 5.74
N ASP A 164 15.94 -21.94 4.62
CA ASP A 164 16.96 -21.08 4.03
C ASP A 164 16.50 -19.62 3.89
N THR A 165 17.46 -18.72 3.59
CA THR A 165 17.22 -17.28 3.49
C THR A 165 16.37 -16.89 2.28
N LEU A 166 16.55 -17.54 1.12
CA LEU A 166 15.80 -17.22 -0.09
C LEU A 166 14.33 -17.62 0.08
N SER A 167 14.06 -18.79 0.66
CA SER A 167 12.67 -19.21 0.94
C SER A 167 11.95 -18.23 1.88
N ARG A 168 12.65 -17.73 2.91
CA ARG A 168 12.10 -16.69 3.80
C ARG A 168 11.79 -15.41 3.05
N GLN A 169 12.73 -14.95 2.21
CA GLN A 169 12.54 -13.72 1.42
C GLN A 169 11.42 -13.86 0.40
N SER A 170 11.27 -15.03 -0.23
CA SER A 170 10.13 -15.35 -1.10
C SER A 170 8.82 -15.25 -0.33
N LEU A 171 8.67 -15.95 0.80
CA LEU A 171 7.47 -15.87 1.65
C LEU A 171 7.16 -14.43 2.07
N HIS A 172 8.20 -13.71 2.44
CA HIS A 172 8.12 -12.31 2.83
C HIS A 172 7.60 -11.39 1.71
N ALA A 173 8.01 -11.63 0.46
CA ALA A 173 7.50 -10.91 -0.70
C ALA A 173 6.04 -11.27 -1.01
N LEU A 174 5.66 -12.55 -0.83
CA LEU A 174 4.26 -12.98 -0.98
C LEU A 174 3.33 -12.34 0.06
N GLU A 175 3.76 -12.31 1.32
CA GLU A 175 3.02 -11.62 2.39
C GLU A 175 2.86 -10.13 2.11
N HIS A 176 3.90 -9.50 1.55
CA HIS A 176 3.92 -8.08 1.23
C HIS A 176 2.91 -7.73 0.14
N ILE A 177 2.97 -8.41 -1.02
CA ILE A 177 1.99 -8.17 -2.09
C ILE A 177 0.56 -8.53 -1.67
N TYR A 178 0.38 -9.59 -0.87
CA TYR A 178 -0.93 -9.94 -0.32
C TYR A 178 -1.47 -8.84 0.61
N GLY A 179 -0.59 -8.20 1.39
CA GLY A 179 -0.88 -7.01 2.18
C GLY A 179 -1.43 -5.86 1.34
N TYR A 180 -0.77 -5.54 0.23
CA TYR A 180 -1.24 -4.52 -0.70
C TYR A 180 -2.56 -4.90 -1.37
N MET A 181 -2.68 -6.14 -1.86
CA MET A 181 -3.92 -6.62 -2.46
C MET A 181 -5.09 -6.51 -1.48
N THR A 182 -4.83 -6.80 -0.20
CA THR A 182 -5.84 -6.66 0.85
C THR A 182 -6.18 -5.21 1.13
N SER A 183 -5.19 -4.37 1.36
CA SER A 183 -5.43 -2.97 1.75
C SER A 183 -6.20 -2.20 0.67
N ASN A 184 -6.05 -2.62 -0.59
CA ASN A 184 -6.61 -1.94 -1.76
C ASN A 184 -7.79 -2.68 -2.42
N ASN A 185 -8.30 -3.74 -1.78
CA ASN A 185 -9.39 -4.56 -2.31
C ASN A 185 -9.13 -5.13 -3.74
N ASN A 186 -7.88 -5.36 -4.12
CA ASN A 186 -7.52 -5.94 -5.42
C ASN A 186 -7.68 -7.45 -5.47
N LYS A 187 -8.48 -7.98 -6.38
CA LYS A 187 -8.59 -9.42 -6.61
C LYS A 187 -7.30 -10.01 -7.16
N PHE A 188 -6.57 -9.24 -7.97
CA PHE A 188 -5.45 -9.71 -8.78
C PHE A 188 -4.14 -9.02 -8.41
N GLY A 189 -3.05 -9.78 -8.40
CA GLY A 189 -1.70 -9.26 -8.16
C GLY A 189 -0.63 -10.09 -8.87
N ILE A 190 0.55 -9.50 -9.09
CA ILE A 190 1.69 -10.15 -9.75
C ILE A 190 2.94 -9.94 -8.90
N LEU A 191 3.54 -11.03 -8.42
CA LEU A 191 4.85 -11.00 -7.77
C LEU A 191 5.89 -11.57 -8.73
N THR A 192 6.89 -10.78 -9.10
CA THR A 192 7.87 -11.21 -10.11
C THR A 192 9.29 -10.89 -9.69
N ASN A 193 10.21 -11.74 -10.11
CA ASN A 193 11.64 -11.48 -10.05
C ASN A 193 12.27 -11.39 -11.44
N TRP A 194 11.47 -11.06 -12.46
CA TRP A 194 11.79 -11.10 -13.89
C TRP A 194 11.94 -12.51 -14.48
N GLN A 195 12.74 -13.37 -13.84
CA GLN A 195 12.94 -14.75 -14.30
C GLN A 195 11.71 -15.64 -14.07
N ARG A 196 10.94 -15.32 -13.03
CA ARG A 196 9.71 -16.01 -12.65
C ARG A 196 8.68 -15.01 -12.14
N ALA A 197 7.42 -15.25 -12.48
CA ALA A 197 6.28 -14.48 -12.01
C ALA A 197 5.23 -15.41 -11.39
N LEU A 198 4.70 -15.02 -10.24
CA LEU A 198 3.49 -15.57 -9.65
C LEU A 198 2.33 -14.64 -9.97
N PHE A 199 1.34 -15.16 -10.67
CA PHE A 199 0.06 -14.52 -10.90
C PHE A 199 -0.89 -14.95 -9.81
N LEU A 200 -1.40 -14.00 -9.03
CA LEU A 200 -2.14 -14.23 -7.80
C LEU A 200 -3.60 -13.81 -7.97
N ARG A 201 -4.54 -14.66 -7.54
CA ARG A 201 -5.97 -14.35 -7.48
C ARG A 201 -6.53 -14.61 -6.09
N ARG A 202 -7.17 -13.61 -5.50
CA ARG A 202 -7.99 -13.80 -4.30
C ARG A 202 -9.32 -14.42 -4.72
N ALA A 203 -9.63 -15.57 -4.12
CA ALA A 203 -10.82 -16.35 -4.42
C ALA A 203 -11.56 -16.72 -3.13
N GLU A 204 -12.88 -16.89 -3.25
CA GLU A 204 -13.72 -17.38 -2.16
C GLU A 204 -14.11 -18.82 -2.47
N THR A 205 -13.79 -19.73 -1.55
CA THR A 205 -14.33 -21.08 -1.54
C THR A 205 -15.46 -21.16 -0.51
N SER A 206 -16.32 -22.16 -0.62
CA SER A 206 -17.47 -22.36 0.29
C SER A 206 -17.11 -22.42 1.78
N ASP A 207 -15.84 -22.71 2.10
CA ASP A 207 -15.29 -22.85 3.44
C ASP A 207 -14.38 -21.69 3.89
N ARG A 208 -13.83 -20.86 2.97
CA ARG A 208 -12.86 -19.79 3.30
C ARG A 208 -12.53 -18.86 2.11
N LYS A 209 -11.96 -17.70 2.42
CA LYS A 209 -11.18 -16.93 1.45
C LYS A 209 -9.78 -17.57 1.28
N THR A 210 -9.32 -17.75 0.05
CA THR A 210 -8.02 -18.34 -0.30
C THR A 210 -7.26 -17.43 -1.29
N LEU A 211 -5.94 -17.63 -1.38
CA LEU A 211 -5.11 -17.04 -2.41
C LEU A 211 -4.70 -18.13 -3.38
N GLU A 212 -5.10 -17.98 -4.63
CA GLU A 212 -4.69 -18.85 -5.72
C GLU A 212 -3.47 -18.27 -6.43
N TYR A 213 -2.63 -19.14 -7.00
CA TYR A 213 -1.46 -18.72 -7.78
C TYR A 213 -1.23 -19.57 -9.01
N HIS A 214 -0.63 -18.97 -10.04
CA HIS A 214 -0.02 -19.67 -11.16
C HIS A 214 1.41 -19.15 -11.38
N THR A 215 2.35 -20.03 -11.67
CA THR A 215 3.76 -19.67 -11.86
C THR A 215 4.12 -19.74 -13.34
N ILE A 216 4.80 -18.70 -13.82
CA ILE A 216 5.39 -18.66 -15.16
C ILE A 216 6.87 -18.32 -15.01
N GLU A 217 7.72 -19.05 -15.70
CA GLU A 217 9.15 -18.74 -15.81
C GLU A 217 9.40 -17.95 -17.10
N LEU A 218 10.54 -17.33 -17.30
CA LEU A 218 10.76 -16.58 -18.54
C LEU A 218 11.30 -17.48 -19.67
N ASP A 219 12.19 -18.42 -19.32
CA ASP A 219 12.89 -19.34 -20.24
C ASP A 219 12.63 -20.82 -19.91
N GLY A 220 11.48 -21.14 -19.30
CA GLY A 220 11.15 -22.51 -18.93
C GLY A 220 10.96 -23.41 -20.18
N PRO A 221 11.41 -24.68 -20.16
CA PRO A 221 11.39 -25.56 -21.33
C PRO A 221 9.99 -25.94 -21.83
N ASP A 222 8.96 -25.85 -20.97
CA ASP A 222 7.59 -26.28 -21.27
C ASP A 222 6.55 -25.30 -20.71
N GLN A 223 6.35 -24.17 -21.40
CA GLN A 223 5.38 -23.16 -20.95
C GLN A 223 4.08 -23.23 -21.75
N PRO A 224 2.94 -23.55 -21.12
CA PRO A 224 1.64 -23.52 -21.79
C PRO A 224 1.20 -22.09 -22.16
N ILE A 225 1.87 -21.07 -21.62
CA ILE A 225 1.54 -19.66 -21.79
C ILE A 225 2.79 -18.79 -21.67
N SER A 226 2.94 -17.79 -22.54
CA SER A 226 4.06 -16.85 -22.51
C SER A 226 3.88 -15.77 -21.43
N MET A 227 4.97 -15.14 -21.00
CA MET A 227 4.93 -14.00 -20.07
C MET A 227 4.03 -12.87 -20.61
N LEU A 228 4.19 -12.46 -21.88
CA LEU A 228 3.35 -11.42 -22.48
C LEU A 228 1.85 -11.79 -22.44
N LYS A 229 1.50 -13.02 -22.84
CA LYS A 229 0.12 -13.51 -22.84
C LYS A 229 -0.48 -13.48 -21.44
N ALA A 230 0.28 -13.93 -20.44
CA ALA A 230 -0.16 -13.95 -19.05
C ALA A 230 -0.40 -12.55 -18.48
N TRP A 231 0.50 -11.60 -18.73
CA TRP A 231 0.34 -10.21 -18.27
C TRP A 231 -0.85 -9.53 -18.93
N VAL A 232 -1.00 -9.65 -20.25
CA VAL A 232 -2.16 -9.10 -20.98
C VAL A 232 -3.46 -9.71 -20.46
N GLY A 233 -3.52 -11.04 -20.36
CA GLY A 233 -4.71 -11.71 -19.85
C GLY A 233 -5.06 -11.35 -18.42
N MET A 234 -4.06 -11.20 -17.55
CA MET A 234 -4.26 -10.84 -16.14
C MET A 234 -4.90 -9.46 -16.02
N VAL A 235 -4.44 -8.50 -16.82
CA VAL A 235 -5.08 -7.18 -16.89
C VAL A 235 -6.50 -7.30 -17.41
N LEU A 236 -6.74 -8.06 -18.48
CA LEU A 236 -8.09 -8.25 -19.02
C LEU A 236 -9.06 -8.89 -18.00
N LEU A 237 -8.60 -9.87 -17.21
CA LEU A 237 -9.40 -10.44 -16.12
C LEU A 237 -9.70 -9.41 -15.03
N ALA A 238 -8.73 -8.56 -14.69
CA ALA A 238 -8.93 -7.48 -13.74
C ALA A 238 -9.88 -6.40 -14.27
N GLU A 239 -9.84 -6.08 -15.57
CA GLU A 239 -10.79 -5.13 -16.16
C GLU A 239 -12.25 -5.57 -15.97
N ASP A 240 -12.50 -6.89 -16.01
CA ASP A 240 -13.82 -7.47 -15.82
C ASP A 240 -14.21 -7.60 -14.33
N ASP A 241 -13.26 -8.00 -13.47
CA ASP A 241 -13.56 -8.39 -12.08
C ASP A 241 -12.42 -8.08 -11.08
N TRP A 242 -11.94 -6.83 -11.06
CA TRP A 242 -10.80 -6.45 -10.20
C TRP A 242 -11.13 -6.43 -8.71
N PHE A 243 -12.39 -6.22 -8.32
CA PHE A 243 -12.73 -5.88 -6.94
C PHE A 243 -12.90 -7.15 -6.10
N TYR A 244 -12.26 -7.16 -4.93
CA TYR A 244 -12.45 -8.22 -3.96
C TYR A 244 -12.40 -7.66 -2.55
N VAL A 245 -13.53 -7.72 -1.85
CA VAL A 245 -13.65 -7.21 -0.48
C VAL A 245 -12.72 -7.96 0.45
N SER A 246 -11.78 -7.24 1.05
CA SER A 246 -10.91 -7.74 2.12
C SER A 246 -11.72 -7.96 3.42
N PRO A 247 -11.38 -8.99 4.23
CA PRO A 247 -12.40 -9.89 4.78
C PRO A 247 -13.50 -9.21 5.59
N THR A 248 -14.74 -9.35 5.12
CA THR A 248 -15.95 -9.23 5.95
C THR A 248 -16.07 -10.46 6.85
N ILE A 249 -15.85 -10.27 8.15
CA ILE A 249 -16.39 -11.07 9.27
C ILE A 249 -16.37 -12.61 9.07
N SER A 250 -15.34 -13.17 8.44
CA SER A 250 -15.19 -14.63 8.39
C SER A 250 -14.67 -15.13 9.73
N SER A 251 -15.10 -16.34 10.11
CA SER A 251 -14.69 -17.00 11.35
C SER A 251 -13.17 -17.08 11.47
N VAL A 252 -12.70 -16.86 12.70
CA VAL A 252 -11.28 -16.76 13.03
C VAL A 252 -10.57 -18.09 12.73
N PRO A 253 -9.38 -18.06 12.11
CA PRO A 253 -8.57 -19.26 11.89
C PRO A 253 -8.29 -20.05 13.17
N PRO A 254 -8.44 -21.39 13.18
CA PRO A 254 -7.87 -22.22 14.23
C PRO A 254 -6.35 -22.28 14.07
N GLY A 255 -5.59 -21.97 15.14
CA GLY A 255 -4.19 -22.41 15.28
C GLY A 255 -3.06 -21.47 14.83
N ARG A 256 -3.15 -20.14 14.95
CA ARG A 256 -2.03 -19.23 14.60
C ARG A 256 -1.85 -18.10 15.60
N ASN A 257 -0.86 -18.14 16.51
CA ASN A 257 -0.43 -17.09 17.49
C ASN A 257 -1.51 -16.19 18.15
N PHE A 258 -2.73 -16.69 18.03
CA PHE A 258 -4.04 -16.49 18.57
C PHE A 258 -4.41 -17.92 18.99
N GLY A 259 -3.57 -18.52 19.85
CA GLY A 259 -3.81 -19.88 20.33
C GLY A 259 -5.17 -19.92 21.02
N THR A 260 -5.76 -21.11 21.15
CA THR A 260 -6.95 -21.33 21.99
C THR A 260 -6.65 -21.18 23.49
N SER A 261 -5.46 -20.69 23.86
CA SER A 261 -5.13 -20.41 25.24
C SER A 261 -5.94 -19.20 25.72
N THR A 262 -6.34 -19.26 26.98
CA THR A 262 -7.13 -18.22 27.65
C THR A 262 -6.44 -16.84 27.63
N THR A 263 -5.11 -16.82 27.49
CA THR A 263 -4.27 -15.61 27.44
C THR A 263 -4.43 -14.84 26.13
N ALA A 264 -4.37 -15.52 24.97
CA ALA A 264 -4.51 -14.87 23.67
C ALA A 264 -5.94 -14.34 23.43
N TRP A 265 -6.95 -14.98 24.02
CA TRP A 265 -8.33 -14.46 24.01
C TRP A 265 -8.47 -13.20 24.87
N LYS A 266 -7.76 -13.11 26.00
CA LYS A 266 -7.70 -11.90 26.85
C LYS A 266 -6.97 -10.75 26.16
N GLU A 267 -5.85 -11.00 25.49
CA GLU A 267 -5.10 -9.96 24.75
C GLU A 267 -5.88 -9.45 23.54
N ARG A 268 -6.65 -10.32 22.88
CA ARG A 268 -7.54 -9.94 21.78
C ARG A 268 -8.75 -9.15 22.24
N LYS A 269 -9.38 -9.60 23.32
CA LYS A 269 -10.45 -8.84 23.97
C LYS A 269 -9.87 -7.52 24.48
N GLY A 270 -8.62 -7.51 24.96
CA GLY A 270 -7.75 -6.36 25.21
C GLY A 270 -7.68 -5.46 23.99
N ALA A 271 -6.93 -5.77 22.93
CA ALA A 271 -6.76 -4.93 21.74
C ALA A 271 -8.08 -4.44 21.08
N VAL A 272 -9.17 -5.21 21.14
CA VAL A 272 -10.50 -4.81 20.63
C VAL A 272 -11.23 -3.90 21.61
N VAL A 273 -11.22 -4.21 22.91
CA VAL A 273 -11.73 -3.32 23.97
C VAL A 273 -10.85 -2.08 24.10
N ASP A 274 -9.55 -2.19 23.90
CA ASP A 274 -8.57 -1.12 23.82
C ASP A 274 -8.91 -0.30 22.59
N ALA A 275 -8.91 -0.80 21.36
CA ALA A 275 -9.32 0.00 20.18
C ALA A 275 -10.73 0.65 20.24
N GLN A 276 -11.63 0.25 21.14
CA GLN A 276 -13.05 0.69 21.17
C GLN A 276 -13.53 1.30 22.51
N GLU A 277 -12.79 1.14 23.61
CA GLU A 277 -12.86 1.88 24.88
C GLU A 277 -11.64 2.79 25.09
N TYR A 278 -10.59 2.67 24.26
CA TYR A 278 -9.43 3.56 24.22
C TYR A 278 -9.91 4.98 23.94
N ARG A 279 -9.96 5.75 25.01
CA ARG A 279 -9.10 6.91 25.06
C ARG A 279 -7.69 6.36 25.11
N MET A 280 -6.94 6.35 23.99
CA MET A 280 -5.50 6.13 24.12
C MET A 280 -5.05 7.16 25.15
N LEU A 281 -4.59 6.69 26.29
CA LEU A 281 -3.87 7.53 27.23
C LEU A 281 -2.41 7.16 27.05
N PRO A 282 -1.51 8.15 26.93
CA PRO A 282 -0.11 7.85 26.85
C PRO A 282 0.31 7.12 28.13
N VAL A 283 1.06 6.04 27.96
CA VAL A 283 1.67 5.28 29.06
C VAL A 283 3.11 5.74 29.14
N ASP A 284 3.52 6.24 30.31
CA ASP A 284 4.86 6.80 30.52
C ASP A 284 5.23 7.90 29.51
N GLY A 285 4.24 8.69 29.09
CA GLY A 285 4.42 9.80 28.17
C GLY A 285 4.47 9.43 26.69
N ASP A 286 4.09 8.19 26.33
CA ASP A 286 4.12 7.74 24.93
C ASP A 286 2.91 6.88 24.56
N TYR A 287 2.57 6.87 23.26
CA TYR A 287 1.55 5.97 22.72
C TYR A 287 2.17 4.69 22.20
N GLN A 288 1.79 3.57 22.77
CA GLN A 288 2.24 2.26 22.29
C GLN A 288 1.67 1.97 20.90
N CYS A 289 2.53 1.61 19.95
CA CYS A 289 2.10 1.10 18.65
C CYS A 289 1.56 -0.33 18.78
N LEU A 290 0.29 -0.53 18.46
CA LEU A 290 -0.41 -1.81 18.65
C LEU A 290 -0.69 -2.51 17.31
N ALA A 291 -0.69 -3.85 17.32
CA ALA A 291 -1.10 -4.59 16.14
C ALA A 291 -2.62 -4.42 15.89
N LEU A 292 -3.00 -3.94 14.71
CA LEU A 292 -4.39 -3.82 14.28
C LEU A 292 -4.82 -5.01 13.42
N ASP A 293 -5.91 -5.65 13.82
CA ASP A 293 -6.62 -6.59 12.96
C ASP A 293 -7.28 -5.82 11.82
N PHE A 294 -6.75 -5.95 10.60
CA PHE A 294 -7.21 -5.21 9.44
C PHE A 294 -8.72 -5.35 9.17
N ARG A 295 -9.36 -6.43 9.64
CA ARG A 295 -10.81 -6.62 9.51
C ARG A 295 -11.64 -5.61 10.27
N LEU A 296 -11.03 -4.91 11.24
CA LEU A 296 -11.64 -3.86 12.03
C LEU A 296 -11.45 -2.47 11.41
N CYS A 297 -10.72 -2.36 10.31
CA CYS A 297 -10.48 -1.09 9.63
C CYS A 297 -11.03 -1.15 8.21
N ARG A 298 -11.84 -0.16 7.83
CA ARG A 298 -12.31 0.00 6.45
C ARG A 298 -11.83 1.33 5.91
N PHE A 299 -10.85 1.30 5.02
CA PHE A 299 -10.44 2.47 4.27
C PHE A 299 -11.49 2.86 3.23
N ASP A 300 -11.76 4.15 3.16
CA ASP A 300 -12.39 4.77 2.00
C ASP A 300 -11.30 5.13 1.00
N LEU A 301 -10.98 4.20 0.11
CA LEU A 301 -9.87 4.34 -0.84
C LEU A 301 -10.04 5.53 -1.79
N SER A 302 -11.27 5.99 -2.04
CA SER A 302 -11.53 7.19 -2.85
C SER A 302 -11.04 8.48 -2.19
N SER A 303 -10.90 8.46 -0.86
CA SER A 303 -10.39 9.57 -0.07
C SER A 303 -8.88 9.56 0.10
N ALA A 304 -8.18 8.50 -0.32
CA ALA A 304 -6.74 8.41 -0.14
C ALA A 304 -6.04 9.58 -0.88
N ARG A 305 -5.00 10.12 -0.26
CA ARG A 305 -4.17 11.20 -0.79
C ARG A 305 -2.73 10.87 -0.45
N HIS A 306 -1.88 10.74 -1.45
CA HIS A 306 -0.48 10.41 -1.24
C HIS A 306 0.37 11.65 -0.94
N GLY A 307 1.19 11.53 0.10
CA GLY A 307 2.37 12.35 0.30
C GLY A 307 3.60 11.67 -0.32
N ALA A 308 4.79 12.18 0.00
CA ALA A 308 6.04 11.63 -0.52
C ALA A 308 6.29 10.17 -0.07
N ASN A 309 6.00 9.85 1.20
CA ASN A 309 6.40 8.58 1.84
C ASN A 309 5.23 7.85 2.51
N GLY A 310 3.99 8.15 2.11
CA GLY A 310 2.78 7.59 2.74
C GLY A 310 1.51 8.16 2.14
N CYS A 311 0.39 7.92 2.79
CA CYS A 311 -0.90 8.48 2.40
C CYS A 311 -1.74 8.88 3.60
N VAL A 312 -2.68 9.80 3.39
CA VAL A 312 -3.77 10.10 4.30
C VAL A 312 -5.05 9.55 3.69
N VAL A 313 -5.85 8.82 4.47
CA VAL A 313 -7.06 8.16 4.00
C VAL A 313 -8.14 8.18 5.07
N ASN A 314 -9.38 8.51 4.70
CA ASN A 314 -10.51 8.37 5.61
C ASN A 314 -10.77 6.89 5.87
N ALA A 315 -11.11 6.55 7.10
CA ALA A 315 -11.39 5.18 7.47
C ALA A 315 -12.52 5.09 8.50
N ARG A 316 -13.09 3.89 8.60
CA ARG A 316 -13.95 3.49 9.71
C ARG A 316 -13.27 2.41 10.52
N LEU A 317 -13.13 2.65 11.82
CA LEU A 317 -12.84 1.60 12.78
C LEU A 317 -14.16 0.99 13.23
N LEU A 318 -14.35 -0.29 12.90
CA LEU A 318 -15.61 -1.00 13.09
C LEU A 318 -15.86 -1.30 14.56
N ALA A 319 -17.10 -1.08 14.99
CA ALA A 319 -17.53 -1.46 16.33
C ALA A 319 -17.64 -3.00 16.49
N PRO A 320 -17.40 -3.56 17.69
CA PRO A 320 -17.33 -5.01 17.90
C PRO A 320 -18.70 -5.65 18.16
N PHE A 321 -19.69 -4.83 18.54
CA PHE A 321 -20.98 -5.26 19.07
C PHE A 321 -22.10 -4.51 18.38
N VAL A 322 -23.22 -5.21 18.19
CA VAL A 322 -24.47 -4.64 17.69
C VAL A 322 -24.92 -3.52 18.64
N GLY A 323 -25.02 -2.29 18.12
CA GLY A 323 -25.51 -1.11 18.86
C GLY A 323 -24.50 -0.01 19.16
N LYS A 324 -23.18 -0.26 19.03
CA LYS A 324 -22.17 0.83 18.99
C LYS A 324 -21.96 1.31 17.55
N ARG A 325 -21.69 2.61 17.37
CA ARG A 325 -21.42 3.20 16.05
C ARG A 325 -19.95 3.01 15.69
N ASP A 326 -19.69 2.77 14.41
CA ASP A 326 -18.33 2.80 13.86
C ASP A 326 -17.70 4.18 14.11
N LEU A 327 -16.41 4.18 14.41
CA LEU A 327 -15.65 5.41 14.62
C LEU A 327 -15.09 5.89 13.29
N GLN A 328 -15.44 7.11 12.90
CA GLN A 328 -14.88 7.78 11.73
C GLN A 328 -13.52 8.36 12.10
N VAL A 329 -12.51 8.04 11.31
CA VAL A 329 -11.13 8.49 11.53
C VAL A 329 -10.49 8.93 10.22
N VAL A 330 -9.47 9.76 10.33
CA VAL A 330 -8.50 10.02 9.26
C VAL A 330 -7.23 9.26 9.61
N CYS A 331 -6.79 8.37 8.74
CA CYS A 331 -5.58 7.58 8.94
C CYS A 331 -4.42 8.19 8.15
N LYS A 332 -3.34 8.58 8.84
CA LYS A 332 -2.03 8.78 8.21
C LYS A 332 -1.31 7.44 8.19
N VAL A 333 -0.98 6.93 7.01
CA VAL A 333 -0.49 5.57 6.78
C VAL A 333 0.87 5.61 6.09
N VAL A 334 1.83 4.88 6.64
CA VAL A 334 3.18 4.73 6.08
C VAL A 334 3.45 3.26 5.79
N ASP A 335 4.08 2.99 4.64
CA ASP A 335 4.65 1.67 4.37
C ASP A 335 6.00 1.56 5.08
N VAL A 336 6.05 0.74 6.13
CA VAL A 336 7.24 0.59 7.00
C VAL A 336 8.37 -0.13 6.27
N LEU A 337 8.03 -1.00 5.32
CA LEU A 337 9.01 -1.78 4.58
C LEU A 337 9.75 -0.92 3.55
N ARG A 338 9.04 0.05 2.96
CA ARG A 338 9.59 0.94 1.94
C ARG A 338 10.17 2.22 2.51
N TYR A 339 9.55 2.75 3.57
CA TYR A 339 9.89 4.05 4.16
C TYR A 339 10.12 3.94 5.68
N PRO A 340 11.19 3.23 6.13
CA PRO A 340 11.47 3.07 7.55
C PRO A 340 11.72 4.42 8.26
N ASP A 341 12.32 5.39 7.56
CA ASP A 341 12.55 6.74 8.11
C ASP A 341 11.23 7.49 8.30
N ALA A 342 10.29 7.39 7.37
CA ALA A 342 8.95 7.96 7.53
C ALA A 342 8.16 7.27 8.63
N ALA A 343 8.36 5.95 8.81
CA ALA A 343 7.74 5.21 9.91
C ALA A 343 8.27 5.67 11.27
N LYS A 344 9.51 6.18 11.35
CA LYS A 344 10.08 6.82 12.53
C LYS A 344 9.50 8.22 12.75
N LEU A 345 9.36 9.03 11.70
CA LEU A 345 8.69 10.33 11.80
C LEU A 345 7.24 10.18 12.32
N LEU A 346 6.56 9.10 11.94
CA LEU A 346 5.24 8.77 12.46
C LEU A 346 5.27 8.38 13.96
N ASP A 347 6.36 7.77 14.45
CA ASP A 347 6.57 7.54 15.89
C ASP A 347 6.79 8.88 16.63
N ASP A 348 7.61 9.77 16.06
CA ASP A 348 7.87 11.11 16.61
C ASP A 348 6.56 11.93 16.68
N GLU A 349 5.70 11.84 15.65
CA GLU A 349 4.38 12.47 15.65
C GLU A 349 3.45 11.89 16.74
N ALA A 350 3.45 10.56 16.93
CA ALA A 350 2.71 9.93 18.02
C ALA A 350 3.17 10.47 19.40
N HIS A 351 4.48 10.64 19.56
CA HIS A 351 5.07 11.20 20.78
C HIS A 351 4.63 12.65 21.03
N ALA A 352 4.56 13.48 19.98
CA ALA A 352 4.03 14.84 20.08
C ALA A 352 2.57 14.86 20.52
N TYR A 353 1.73 13.96 19.98
CA TYR A 353 0.34 13.81 20.45
C TYR A 353 0.26 13.40 21.92
N ALA A 354 1.19 12.58 22.42
CA ALA A 354 1.25 12.17 23.82
C ALA A 354 1.60 13.35 24.73
N ALA A 355 2.62 14.13 24.34
CA ALA A 355 3.05 15.32 25.06
C ALA A 355 1.97 16.42 25.10
N LEU A 356 1.24 16.59 23.99
CA LEU A 356 0.20 17.61 23.83
C LEU A 356 -1.20 17.08 24.10
N GLN A 357 -1.33 16.02 24.92
CA GLN A 357 -2.61 15.35 25.18
C GLN A 357 -3.74 16.32 25.57
N ASN A 358 -3.45 17.34 26.37
CA ASN A 358 -4.44 18.32 26.83
C ASN A 358 -4.97 19.24 25.72
N LEU A 359 -4.31 19.30 24.56
CA LEU A 359 -4.72 20.11 23.40
C LEU A 359 -5.54 19.32 22.38
N GLN A 360 -5.56 17.99 22.49
CA GLN A 360 -6.31 17.12 21.60
C GLN A 360 -7.82 17.42 21.66
N GLY A 361 -8.43 17.49 20.48
CA GLY A 361 -9.84 17.85 20.29
C GLY A 361 -10.15 19.34 20.48
N GLN A 362 -9.15 20.17 20.81
CA GLN A 362 -9.31 21.63 20.94
C GLN A 362 -8.63 22.38 19.79
N VAL A 363 -7.34 22.10 19.56
CA VAL A 363 -6.53 22.77 18.54
C VAL A 363 -5.65 21.80 17.74
N ILE A 364 -5.53 20.55 18.18
CA ILE A 364 -4.95 19.45 17.40
C ILE A 364 -5.94 18.27 17.39
N PRO A 365 -5.93 17.39 16.38
CA PRO A 365 -6.82 16.24 16.34
C PRO A 365 -6.73 15.36 17.59
N THR A 366 -7.82 14.71 17.95
CA THR A 366 -7.74 13.58 18.89
C THR A 366 -7.07 12.39 18.22
N LEU A 367 -6.05 11.81 18.83
CA LEU A 367 -5.47 10.54 18.44
C LEU A 367 -6.32 9.41 19.01
N TYR A 368 -7.02 8.70 18.13
CA TYR A 368 -7.80 7.52 18.50
C TYR A 368 -6.98 6.24 18.53
N GLY A 369 -5.82 6.21 17.88
CA GLY A 369 -4.99 5.02 17.88
C GLY A 369 -3.71 5.14 17.08
N PHE A 370 -2.71 4.35 17.49
CA PHE A 370 -1.44 4.20 16.80
C PHE A 370 -1.19 2.71 16.57
N TYR A 371 -1.11 2.31 15.30
CA TYR A 371 -1.20 0.90 14.96
C TYR A 371 -0.19 0.45 13.90
N GLU A 372 0.08 -0.85 13.91
CA GLU A 372 0.76 -1.59 12.84
C GLU A 372 -0.18 -2.66 12.26
N VAL A 373 -0.26 -2.75 10.94
CA VAL A 373 -0.99 -3.78 10.21
C VAL A 373 0.01 -4.71 9.54
N TRP A 374 0.04 -5.95 10.02
CA TRP A 374 0.81 -7.06 9.44
C TRP A 374 2.30 -6.79 9.25
N GLY A 375 2.90 -5.87 10.01
CA GLY A 375 4.30 -5.47 9.82
C GLY A 375 4.60 -4.80 8.47
N ILE A 376 3.57 -4.36 7.75
CA ILE A 376 3.69 -3.70 6.44
C ILE A 376 3.35 -2.23 6.58
N LEU A 377 2.20 -1.92 7.18
CA LEU A 377 1.70 -0.56 7.32
C LEU A 377 1.75 -0.13 8.78
N LYS A 378 2.18 1.11 9.03
CA LYS A 378 2.01 1.79 10.32
C LYS A 378 1.03 2.95 10.12
N LEU A 379 0.15 3.19 11.08
CA LEU A 379 -0.92 4.17 10.94
C LEU A 379 -1.25 4.92 12.23
N LEU A 380 -1.44 6.25 12.11
CA LEU A 380 -2.07 7.10 13.11
C LEU A 380 -3.54 7.31 12.73
N ALA A 381 -4.46 6.88 13.59
CA ALA A 381 -5.89 7.11 13.45
C ALA A 381 -6.29 8.37 14.22
N LEU A 382 -6.67 9.42 13.49
CA LEU A 382 -6.91 10.76 14.01
C LEU A 382 -8.38 11.17 13.87
N GLN A 383 -8.79 12.14 14.68
CA GLN A 383 -10.05 12.85 14.53
C GLN A 383 -10.13 13.55 13.16
N PRO A 384 -11.24 13.40 12.43
CA PRO A 384 -11.52 14.25 11.27
C PRO A 384 -11.71 15.71 11.71
N VAL A 385 -10.87 16.62 11.18
CA VAL A 385 -10.85 18.05 11.56
C VAL A 385 -11.09 19.01 10.38
N GLY A 386 -11.77 18.52 9.34
CA GLY A 386 -12.07 19.31 8.14
C GLY A 386 -10.93 19.32 7.13
N ASN A 387 -10.88 20.35 6.29
CA ASN A 387 -9.94 20.45 5.17
C ASN A 387 -8.82 21.44 5.47
N ALA A 388 -7.63 21.19 4.95
CA ALA A 388 -6.54 22.16 4.98
C ALA A 388 -6.94 23.48 4.30
N ILE A 389 -6.43 24.60 4.81
CA ILE A 389 -6.55 25.90 4.13
C ILE A 389 -5.86 25.79 2.77
N LEU A 390 -6.56 26.20 1.71
CA LEU A 390 -6.02 26.09 0.35
C LEU A 390 -4.87 27.08 0.13
N GLU A 391 -3.90 26.69 -0.69
CA GLU A 391 -2.74 27.53 -1.01
C GLU A 391 -3.12 28.83 -1.73
N ASP A 392 -4.26 28.88 -2.41
CA ASP A 392 -4.79 30.07 -3.10
C ASP A 392 -5.85 30.85 -2.29
N GLU A 393 -6.25 30.36 -1.12
CA GLU A 393 -7.23 31.04 -0.27
C GLU A 393 -6.65 32.34 0.31
N LEU A 394 -7.41 33.44 0.25
CA LEU A 394 -6.99 34.68 0.88
C LEU A 394 -7.12 34.56 2.41
N ILE A 395 -6.00 34.71 3.11
CA ILE A 395 -5.97 34.74 4.59
C ILE A 395 -6.34 36.15 5.07
N ASP A 396 -7.63 36.35 5.34
CA ASP A 396 -8.09 37.57 5.99
C ASP A 396 -7.63 37.66 7.46
N GLN A 397 -7.80 38.84 8.07
CA GLN A 397 -7.37 39.06 9.45
C GLN A 397 -8.06 38.11 10.44
N THR A 398 -9.32 37.73 10.19
CA THR A 398 -10.08 36.88 11.12
C THR A 398 -9.52 35.45 11.11
N LEU A 399 -9.24 34.91 9.93
CA LEU A 399 -8.61 33.61 9.76
C LEU A 399 -7.20 33.61 10.35
N ARG A 400 -6.42 34.67 10.12
CA ARG A 400 -5.09 34.85 10.68
C ARG A 400 -5.08 34.80 12.21
N GLU A 401 -5.98 35.55 12.86
CA GLU A 401 -6.11 35.53 14.31
C GLU A 401 -6.51 34.15 14.84
N LYS A 402 -7.37 33.40 14.12
CA LYS A 402 -7.72 32.02 14.49
C LYS A 402 -6.53 31.06 14.36
N MET A 403 -5.75 31.16 13.28
CA MET A 403 -4.53 30.37 13.08
C MET A 403 -3.52 30.64 14.19
N LYS A 404 -3.27 31.92 14.51
CA LYS A 404 -2.41 32.34 15.62
C LYS A 404 -2.91 31.88 16.97
N ALA A 405 -4.23 31.94 17.21
CA ALA A 405 -4.82 31.46 18.46
C ALA A 405 -4.65 29.94 18.64
N ALA A 406 -4.79 29.15 17.57
CA ALA A 406 -4.54 27.72 17.61
C ALA A 406 -3.06 27.41 17.88
N LEU A 407 -2.14 28.07 17.16
CA LEU A 407 -0.69 27.89 17.34
C LEU A 407 -0.23 28.31 18.73
N ARG A 408 -0.76 29.41 19.25
CA ARG A 408 -0.44 29.90 20.60
C ARG A 408 -0.76 28.85 21.68
N ARG A 409 -1.77 28.01 21.50
CA ARG A 409 -2.06 26.93 22.46
C ARG A 409 -0.94 25.88 22.51
N ILE A 410 -0.27 25.61 21.38
CA ILE A 410 0.92 24.74 21.34
C ILE A 410 2.10 25.44 22.03
N HIS A 411 2.29 26.73 21.76
CA HIS A 411 3.34 27.55 22.39
C HIS A 411 3.18 27.67 23.90
N ASP A 412 1.95 27.88 24.39
CA ASP A 412 1.62 27.95 25.81
C ASP A 412 1.93 26.62 26.54
N ALA A 413 1.92 25.49 25.81
CA ALA A 413 2.36 24.20 26.32
C ALA A 413 3.89 24.02 26.32
N GLY A 414 4.64 24.98 25.76
CA GLY A 414 6.09 24.99 25.68
C GLY A 414 6.66 24.26 24.46
N TYR A 415 5.88 24.11 23.39
CA TYR A 415 6.27 23.40 22.17
C TYR A 415 6.23 24.33 20.96
N VAL A 416 7.07 24.05 19.97
CA VAL A 416 6.96 24.56 18.60
C VAL A 416 6.32 23.50 17.72
N HIS A 417 5.60 23.91 16.68
CA HIS A 417 5.05 22.99 15.68
C HIS A 417 6.14 22.50 14.70
N GLY A 418 7.07 23.38 14.30
CA GLY A 418 8.21 23.12 13.42
C GLY A 418 7.93 23.14 11.92
N ASP A 419 6.68 23.39 11.49
CA ASP A 419 6.29 23.43 10.07
C ASP A 419 5.02 24.27 9.86
N VAL A 420 5.13 25.59 10.01
CA VAL A 420 4.00 26.51 9.79
C VAL A 420 3.77 26.67 8.29
N ALA A 421 2.70 26.02 7.80
CA ALA A 421 2.27 26.10 6.41
C ALA A 421 0.75 25.96 6.30
N ARG A 422 0.14 26.55 5.27
CA ARG A 422 -1.32 26.52 5.04
C ARG A 422 -1.89 25.08 5.06
N ARG A 423 -1.17 24.15 4.44
CA ARG A 423 -1.48 22.71 4.44
C ARG A 423 -1.64 22.07 5.83
N ASN A 424 -1.03 22.65 6.87
CA ASN A 424 -1.04 22.12 8.24
C ASN A 424 -2.10 22.79 9.14
N PHE A 425 -2.85 23.76 8.61
CA PHE A 425 -4.03 24.33 9.28
C PHE A 425 -5.30 23.78 8.65
N CYS A 426 -6.02 22.93 9.36
CA CYS A 426 -7.32 22.41 8.96
C CYS A 426 -8.45 23.28 9.51
N ARG A 427 -9.44 23.57 8.67
CA ARG A 427 -10.67 24.28 9.05
C ARG A 427 -11.85 23.33 9.02
N THR A 428 -12.54 23.26 10.16
CA THR A 428 -13.80 22.53 10.34
C THR A 428 -14.99 23.31 9.75
N ASP A 429 -16.15 22.65 9.60
CA ASP A 429 -17.37 23.30 9.12
C ASP A 429 -17.88 24.41 10.07
N SER A 430 -17.56 24.34 11.37
CA SER A 430 -17.83 25.41 12.35
C SER A 430 -16.87 26.59 12.23
N GLY A 431 -15.81 26.46 11.42
CA GLY A 431 -14.78 27.47 11.23
C GLY A 431 -13.72 27.48 12.34
N ASP A 432 -13.64 26.43 13.15
CA ASP A 432 -12.55 26.20 14.10
C ASP A 432 -11.30 25.69 13.37
N ILE A 433 -10.13 26.10 13.87
CA ILE A 433 -8.83 25.79 13.27
C ILE A 433 -8.10 24.74 14.10
N PHE A 434 -7.63 23.71 13.42
CA PHE A 434 -6.83 22.63 13.97
C PHE A 434 -5.46 22.60 13.27
N LEU A 435 -4.41 22.36 14.04
CA LEU A 435 -3.06 22.10 13.56
C LEU A 435 -2.87 20.59 13.40
N VAL A 436 -2.33 20.19 12.25
CA VAL A 436 -2.05 18.80 11.90
C VAL A 436 -0.59 18.65 11.45
N ASP A 437 -0.11 17.41 11.32
CA ASP A 437 1.26 17.08 10.94
C ASP A 437 2.29 17.48 12.01
N LEU A 438 2.28 16.76 13.13
CA LEU A 438 3.14 17.05 14.28
C LEU A 438 4.51 16.36 14.21
N GLU A 439 4.94 15.86 13.05
CA GLU A 439 6.23 15.16 12.86
C GLU A 439 7.45 16.01 13.26
N ARG A 440 7.33 17.34 13.16
CA ARG A 440 8.39 18.29 13.52
C ARG A 440 8.15 18.98 14.86
N CYS A 441 7.08 18.59 15.56
CA CYS A 441 6.73 19.20 16.83
C CYS A 441 7.71 18.79 17.90
N GLN A 442 8.26 19.77 18.62
CA GLN A 442 9.24 19.53 19.65
C GLN A 442 9.13 20.56 20.76
N ARG A 443 9.66 20.21 21.93
CA ARG A 443 9.72 21.15 23.05
C ARG A 443 10.65 22.30 22.68
N SER A 444 10.21 23.53 22.91
CA SER A 444 11.05 24.70 22.65
C SER A 444 12.17 24.78 23.69
N GLU A 445 13.40 25.03 23.21
CA GLU A 445 14.56 25.25 24.06
C GLU A 445 14.78 26.74 24.37
N ASN A 446 14.19 27.63 23.56
CA ASN A 446 14.31 29.08 23.70
C ASN A 446 13.01 29.80 23.28
N PRO A 447 12.47 30.71 24.12
CA PRO A 447 11.28 31.50 23.81
C PRO A 447 11.29 32.21 22.44
N SER A 448 12.46 32.58 21.91
CA SER A 448 12.53 33.23 20.59
C SER A 448 12.04 32.33 19.44
N GLU A 449 12.10 31.00 19.60
CA GLU A 449 11.57 30.06 18.59
C GLU A 449 10.05 30.18 18.48
N LEU A 450 9.35 30.35 19.61
CA LEU A 450 7.90 30.53 19.65
C LEU A 450 7.50 31.83 18.94
N ASP A 451 8.21 32.93 19.23
CA ASP A 451 7.96 34.22 18.60
C ASP A 451 8.22 34.18 17.09
N ASN A 452 9.31 33.52 16.67
CA ASN A 452 9.64 33.35 15.26
C ASN A 452 8.56 32.54 14.52
N GLU A 453 8.14 31.40 15.09
CA GLU A 453 7.10 30.56 14.50
C GLU A 453 5.75 31.28 14.44
N MET A 454 5.43 32.12 15.43
CA MET A 454 4.22 32.95 15.40
C MET A 454 4.25 33.99 14.25
N ASN A 455 5.43 34.52 13.92
CA ASN A 455 5.61 35.45 12.80
C ASN A 455 5.54 34.74 11.43
N GLU A 456 5.83 33.44 11.34
CA GLU A 456 5.67 32.68 10.10
C GLU A 456 4.20 32.68 9.64
N VAL A 457 3.25 32.68 10.58
CA VAL A 457 1.81 32.82 10.27
C VAL A 457 1.51 34.14 9.56
N ASP A 458 2.24 35.23 9.84
CA ASP A 458 2.09 36.51 9.14
C ASP A 458 2.65 36.48 7.72
N GLY A 459 3.58 35.57 7.44
CA GLY A 459 4.16 35.34 6.11
C GLY A 459 3.30 34.47 5.19
N LEU A 460 2.29 33.77 5.74
CA LEU A 460 1.26 33.04 4.97
C LEU A 460 0.23 34.01 4.39
#